data_AF-A0A2S9FCM5-F1
#
_entry.id   AF-A0A2S9FCM5-F1
#
_cell.length_a   1.000
_cell.length_b   1.000
_cell.length_c   1.000
_cell.angle_alpha   90.00
_cell.angle_beta   90.00
_cell.angle_gamma   90.00
#
_symmetry.space_group_name_H-M   'P 1'
#
loop_
_entity.id
_entity.type
_entity.pdbx_description
1 polymer ?
#
loop_
_entity_poly.entity_id
_entity_poly.type
_entity_poly.pdbx_seq_one_letter_code
_entity_poly.pdbx_strand_id
1 'polypeptide(L)'
;MSGDGDGTQFTLLGGTGGVGPQGLTQRYAYPDDLRSWWVRGNMITSLDGGATAGGKSGDLGGAGDRVVFAALRELADVIVVGAETARVENYSGVQLGAAERLARQRRGQSEIPPIAVLTRSGQLDRDAKLLHRTEVPPLILTSSDAVDATRRRLGSLAEVVDASGAQHDSVDLRLALGL
;
A
#
# COMPACT_ATOMS: atom_id res chain seq x y z
N MET A 1 45.63 29.47 13.04
CA MET A 1 44.80 28.25 12.92
C MET A 1 44.23 27.95 14.30
N SER A 2 42.96 28.32 14.49
CA SER A 2 42.11 28.05 15.65
C SER A 2 40.71 28.30 15.10
N GLY A 3 39.95 27.30 14.65
CA GLY A 3 39.43 26.21 15.46
C GLY A 3 37.96 26.51 15.77
N ASP A 4 37.20 26.93 14.77
CA ASP A 4 35.78 27.34 14.90
C ASP A 4 34.86 26.18 14.43
N GLY A 5 35.21 24.97 14.87
CA GLY A 5 34.58 23.72 14.44
C GLY A 5 33.45 23.21 15.33
N ASP A 6 33.15 23.90 16.45
CA ASP A 6 32.26 23.41 17.52
C ASP A 6 30.88 24.10 17.57
N GLY A 7 30.46 24.79 16.51
CA GLY A 7 29.15 25.43 16.43
C GLY A 7 28.07 24.47 15.89
N THR A 8 26.91 24.37 16.56
CA THR A 8 25.75 23.64 16.03
C THR A 8 25.29 24.25 14.72
N GLN A 9 25.38 23.49 13.62
CA GLN A 9 24.93 23.93 12.31
C GLN A 9 23.44 23.67 12.12
N PHE A 10 22.66 24.75 12.08
CA PHE A 10 21.25 24.69 11.72
C PHE A 10 21.07 25.21 10.28
N THR A 11 20.27 24.51 9.49
CA THR A 11 19.82 24.98 8.16
C THR A 11 18.32 25.17 8.19
N LEU A 12 17.87 26.39 7.91
CA LEU A 12 16.45 26.69 7.78
C LEU A 12 15.93 26.11 6.46
N LEU A 13 14.90 25.26 6.53
CA LEU A 13 14.18 24.79 5.35
C LEU A 13 13.14 25.82 4.91
N GLY A 14 13.07 26.09 3.61
CA GLY A 14 12.10 26.98 2.99
C GLY A 14 11.42 26.34 1.78
N GLY A 15 10.33 26.95 1.31
CA GLY A 15 9.62 26.48 0.11
C GLY A 15 10.48 26.68 -1.15
N THR A 16 10.60 25.64 -1.97
CA THR A 16 11.41 25.64 -3.20
C THR A 16 10.56 25.64 -4.48
N GLY A 17 9.25 25.88 -4.36
CA GLY A 17 8.26 25.85 -5.45
C GLY A 17 7.24 24.72 -5.29
N GLY A 18 6.16 24.79 -6.07
CA GLY A 18 5.12 23.76 -6.09
C GLY A 18 5.58 22.51 -6.87
N VAL A 19 5.13 21.34 -6.43
CA VAL A 19 5.37 20.06 -7.13
C VAL A 19 4.09 19.64 -7.84
N GLY A 20 4.12 19.62 -9.17
CA GLY A 20 3.01 19.09 -9.98
C GLY A 20 2.96 17.55 -9.97
N PRO A 21 1.89 16.92 -10.50
CA PRO A 21 1.69 15.46 -10.47
C PRO A 21 2.85 14.64 -11.05
N GLN A 22 3.44 15.09 -12.18
CA GLN A 22 4.60 14.42 -12.77
C GLN A 22 5.86 14.55 -11.90
N GLY A 23 6.11 15.75 -11.35
CA GLY A 23 7.22 15.95 -10.43
C GLY A 23 7.07 15.14 -9.14
N LEU A 24 5.82 14.89 -8.72
CA LEU A 24 5.54 14.05 -7.56
C LEU A 24 5.84 12.58 -7.85
N THR A 25 5.33 12.05 -8.96
CA THR A 25 5.58 10.66 -9.35
C THR A 25 7.06 10.38 -9.58
N GLN A 26 7.82 11.33 -10.12
CA GLN A 26 9.27 11.21 -10.26
C GLN A 26 10.01 11.16 -8.91
N ARG A 27 9.61 11.99 -7.93
CA ARG A 27 10.22 11.99 -6.58
C ARG A 27 9.96 10.70 -5.80
N TYR A 28 8.85 10.02 -6.12
CA TYR A 28 8.45 8.77 -5.52
C TYR A 28 8.59 7.57 -6.47
N ALA A 29 9.36 7.69 -7.55
CA ALA A 29 9.61 6.56 -8.43
C ALA A 29 10.26 5.42 -7.65
N TYR A 30 9.92 4.18 -8.01
CA TYR A 30 10.72 3.04 -7.57
C TYR A 30 12.08 3.09 -8.29
N PRO A 31 13.16 2.55 -7.71
CA PRO A 31 14.44 2.45 -8.40
C PRO A 31 14.29 1.69 -9.73
N ASP A 32 15.08 2.09 -10.73
CA ASP A 32 15.23 1.30 -11.95
C ASP A 32 16.01 -0.01 -11.65
N ASP A 33 15.90 -1.01 -12.52
CA ASP A 33 16.65 -2.27 -12.47
C ASP A 33 16.60 -3.02 -11.13
N LEU A 34 15.42 -3.02 -10.49
CA LEU A 34 15.19 -3.77 -9.25
C LEU A 34 15.52 -5.26 -9.43
N ARG A 35 16.49 -5.74 -8.64
CA ARG A 35 16.88 -7.17 -8.58
C ARG A 35 16.13 -7.96 -7.51
N SER A 36 15.37 -7.27 -6.67
CA SER A 36 14.51 -7.80 -5.62
C SER A 36 13.32 -6.86 -5.42
N TRP A 37 12.28 -7.34 -4.74
CA TRP A 37 11.14 -6.51 -4.37
C TRP A 37 11.56 -5.28 -3.55
N TRP A 38 10.88 -4.16 -3.79
CA TRP A 38 11.00 -2.94 -3.01
C TRP A 38 9.70 -2.68 -2.25
N VAL A 39 9.78 -2.59 -0.94
CA VAL A 39 8.61 -2.32 -0.09
C VAL A 39 8.63 -0.86 0.37
N ARG A 40 7.56 -0.13 0.08
CA ARG A 40 7.33 1.23 0.60
C ARG A 40 6.22 1.22 1.63
N GLY A 41 6.53 1.67 2.84
CA GLY A 41 5.52 2.05 3.83
C GLY A 41 5.08 3.50 3.58
N ASN A 42 3.76 3.74 3.58
CA ASN A 42 3.19 5.08 3.56
C ASN A 42 2.28 5.23 4.78
N MET A 43 2.60 6.18 5.67
CA MET A 43 1.95 6.37 6.95
C MET A 43 1.70 7.86 7.21
N ILE A 44 0.67 8.15 8.00
CA ILE A 44 0.38 9.48 8.52
C ILE A 44 0.28 9.41 10.04
N THR A 45 0.76 10.45 10.72
CA THR A 45 0.70 10.57 12.18
C THR A 45 0.46 12.02 12.58
N SER A 46 -0.20 12.23 13.71
CA SER A 46 -0.19 13.52 14.41
C SER A 46 1.22 13.82 14.97
N LEU A 47 1.41 15.07 15.40
CA LEU A 47 2.69 15.56 15.95
C LEU A 47 3.15 14.79 17.21
N ASP A 48 2.21 14.26 17.98
CA ASP A 48 2.44 13.49 19.20
C ASP A 48 2.47 11.95 18.95
N GLY A 49 2.44 11.51 17.69
CA GLY A 49 2.61 10.10 17.34
C GLY A 49 1.31 9.29 17.19
N GLY A 50 0.14 9.95 17.20
CA GLY A 50 -1.15 9.31 16.98
C GLY A 50 -1.38 8.92 15.52
N ALA A 51 -1.67 7.65 15.25
CA ALA A 51 -1.92 7.12 13.90
C ALA A 51 -3.38 7.25 13.43
N THR A 52 -4.30 7.64 14.32
CA THR A 52 -5.73 7.76 14.01
C THR A 52 -6.36 8.96 14.71
N ALA A 53 -7.32 9.59 14.05
CA ALA A 53 -8.33 10.43 14.69
C ALA A 53 -9.70 9.76 14.48
N GLY A 54 -10.50 9.59 15.54
CA GLY A 54 -11.79 8.89 15.45
C GLY A 54 -11.70 7.42 15.02
N GLY A 55 -10.55 6.78 15.21
CA GLY A 55 -10.31 5.38 14.83
C GLY A 55 -9.91 5.16 13.35
N LYS A 56 -9.73 6.25 12.58
CA LYS A 56 -9.27 6.20 11.18
C LYS A 56 -8.10 7.13 10.93
N SER A 57 -7.31 6.80 9.93
CA SER A 57 -6.19 7.62 9.47
C SER A 57 -6.63 8.79 8.58
N GLY A 58 -7.75 8.64 7.87
CA GLY A 58 -8.23 9.63 6.89
C GLY A 58 -8.52 11.02 7.47
N ASP A 59 -8.88 11.09 8.76
CA ASP A 59 -9.18 12.36 9.46
C ASP A 59 -7.91 13.15 9.81
N LEU A 60 -6.73 12.53 9.72
CA LEU A 60 -5.43 13.21 9.83
C LEU A 60 -4.98 13.81 8.48
N GLY A 61 -5.49 13.28 7.37
CA GLY A 61 -5.02 13.57 6.01
C GLY A 61 -5.65 14.81 5.39
N GLY A 62 -4.81 15.70 4.86
CA GLY A 62 -5.23 16.86 4.06
C GLY A 62 -5.29 16.60 2.55
N ALA A 63 -5.56 17.64 1.76
CA ALA A 63 -5.58 17.52 0.30
C ALA A 63 -4.24 17.05 -0.29
N GLY A 64 -3.11 17.53 0.24
CA GLY A 64 -1.77 17.11 -0.19
C GLY A 64 -1.49 15.62 0.09
N ASP A 65 -1.93 15.13 1.25
CA ASP A 65 -1.81 13.70 1.60
C ASP A 65 -2.54 12.80 0.59
N ARG A 66 -3.78 13.18 0.22
CA ARG A 66 -4.57 12.42 -0.77
C ARG A 66 -3.90 12.37 -2.14
N VAL A 67 -3.24 13.45 -2.55
CA VAL A 67 -2.49 13.51 -3.83
C VAL A 67 -1.27 12.58 -3.77
N VAL A 68 -0.52 12.59 -2.67
CA VAL A 68 0.61 11.66 -2.47
C VAL A 68 0.10 10.22 -2.45
N PHE A 69 -0.92 9.92 -1.63
CA PHE A 69 -1.52 8.60 -1.52
C PHE A 69 -1.97 8.02 -2.86
N ALA A 70 -2.61 8.83 -3.70
CA ALA A 70 -3.01 8.43 -5.05
C ALA A 70 -1.80 8.16 -5.95
N ALA A 71 -0.80 9.05 -5.95
CA ALA A 71 0.42 8.88 -6.74
C ALA A 71 1.21 7.63 -6.33
N LEU A 72 1.30 7.31 -5.04
CA LEU A 72 1.98 6.10 -4.57
C LEU A 72 1.25 4.82 -5.01
N ARG A 73 -0.09 4.83 -5.00
CA ARG A 73 -0.90 3.72 -5.52
C ARG A 73 -0.76 3.58 -7.04
N GLU A 74 -0.66 4.69 -7.78
CA GLU A 74 -0.40 4.66 -9.22
C GLU A 74 0.95 3.99 -9.55
N LEU A 75 1.97 4.19 -8.71
CA LEU A 75 3.32 3.69 -8.95
C LEU A 75 3.54 2.24 -8.52
N ALA A 76 2.74 1.72 -7.58
CA ALA A 76 2.93 0.39 -7.03
C ALA A 76 2.48 -0.72 -7.99
N ASP A 77 3.19 -1.84 -8.02
CA ASP A 77 2.72 -3.04 -8.74
C ASP A 77 1.59 -3.73 -7.96
N VAL A 78 1.70 -3.77 -6.64
CA VAL A 78 0.71 -4.32 -5.71
C VAL A 78 0.60 -3.45 -4.47
N ILE A 79 -0.60 -3.32 -3.91
CA ILE A 79 -0.83 -2.60 -2.66
C ILE A 79 -1.13 -3.62 -1.56
N VAL A 80 -0.23 -3.72 -0.58
CA VAL A 80 -0.37 -4.64 0.54
C VAL A 80 -1.06 -3.94 1.71
N VAL A 81 -2.07 -4.57 2.30
CA VAL A 81 -2.81 -4.06 3.46
C VAL A 81 -3.16 -5.19 4.44
N GLY A 82 -3.18 -4.89 5.73
CA GLY A 82 -3.74 -5.82 6.73
C GLY A 82 -5.27 -5.88 6.65
N ALA A 83 -5.85 -7.07 6.89
CA ALA A 83 -7.31 -7.26 6.84
C ALA A 83 -8.10 -6.29 7.72
N GLU A 84 -7.60 -6.01 8.91
CA GLU A 84 -8.25 -5.13 9.87
C GLU A 84 -8.26 -3.68 9.39
N THR A 85 -7.16 -3.19 8.81
CA THR A 85 -7.11 -1.87 8.19
C THR A 85 -8.07 -1.79 7.01
N ALA A 86 -8.08 -2.79 6.12
CA ALA A 86 -8.99 -2.81 4.97
C ALA A 86 -10.47 -2.75 5.41
N ARG A 87 -10.80 -3.41 6.53
CA ARG A 87 -12.13 -3.41 7.15
C ARG A 87 -12.48 -2.05 7.75
N VAL A 88 -11.65 -1.53 8.65
CA VAL A 88 -11.89 -0.28 9.40
C VAL A 88 -11.95 0.92 8.43
N GLU A 89 -11.05 0.96 7.45
CA GLU A 89 -11.00 2.02 6.44
C GLU A 89 -11.97 1.78 5.27
N ASN A 90 -12.71 0.66 5.27
CA ASN A 90 -13.73 0.32 4.27
C ASN A 90 -13.20 0.39 2.82
N TYR A 91 -12.06 -0.26 2.58
CA TYR A 91 -11.37 -0.24 1.30
C TYR A 91 -12.23 -0.80 0.16
N SER A 92 -12.06 -0.19 -1.01
CA SER A 92 -12.48 -0.70 -2.32
C SER A 92 -11.24 -1.02 -3.17
N GLY A 93 -11.43 -1.62 -4.34
CA GLY A 93 -10.39 -1.70 -5.36
C GLY A 93 -9.87 -0.32 -5.74
N VAL A 94 -8.63 -0.28 -6.25
CA VAL A 94 -8.01 0.98 -6.71
C VAL A 94 -8.77 1.51 -7.92
N GLN A 95 -8.98 2.83 -7.93
CA GLN A 95 -9.63 3.55 -9.01
C GLN A 95 -8.60 4.51 -9.61
N LEU A 96 -8.27 4.31 -10.89
CA LEU A 96 -7.35 5.16 -11.64
C LEU A 96 -8.04 5.70 -12.89
N GLY A 97 -7.78 6.97 -13.20
CA GLY A 97 -8.21 7.61 -14.43
C GLY A 97 -7.41 7.14 -15.65
N ALA A 98 -7.82 7.59 -16.84
CA ALA A 98 -7.19 7.18 -18.09
C ALA A 98 -5.71 7.58 -18.20
N ALA A 99 -5.35 8.75 -17.66
CA ALA A 99 -3.98 9.24 -17.70
C ALA A 99 -3.05 8.38 -16.83
N GLU A 100 -3.50 8.01 -15.63
CA GLU A 100 -2.79 7.15 -14.69
C GLU A 100 -2.61 5.73 -15.25
N ARG A 101 -3.68 5.15 -15.84
CA ARG A 101 -3.61 3.83 -16.48
C ARG A 101 -2.61 3.80 -17.63
N LEU A 102 -2.64 4.82 -18.51
CA LEU A 102 -1.70 4.92 -19.62
C LEU A 102 -0.26 5.12 -19.11
N ALA A 103 -0.07 5.86 -18.01
CA ALA A 103 1.24 6.02 -17.39
C ALA A 103 1.79 4.70 -16.85
N ARG A 104 0.94 3.89 -16.21
CA ARG A 104 1.28 2.52 -15.77
C ARG A 104 1.65 1.60 -16.93
N GLN A 105 0.86 1.60 -18.00
CA GLN A 105 1.15 0.80 -19.20
C GLN A 105 2.48 1.19 -19.84
N ARG A 106 2.81 2.49 -19.91
CA ARG A 106 4.12 2.94 -20.41
C ARG A 106 5.30 2.46 -19.56
N ARG A 107 5.07 2.15 -18.28
CA ARG A 107 6.05 1.53 -17.38
C ARG A 107 6.03 -0.01 -17.42
N GLY A 108 5.21 -0.61 -18.28
CA GLY A 108 5.05 -2.08 -18.37
C GLY A 108 4.18 -2.69 -17.27
N GLN A 109 3.46 -1.86 -16.50
CA GLN A 109 2.59 -2.31 -15.41
C GLN A 109 1.17 -2.61 -15.91
N SER A 110 0.41 -3.39 -15.14
CA SER A 110 -1.04 -3.52 -15.34
C SER A 110 -1.75 -2.17 -15.21
N GLU A 111 -2.91 -1.99 -15.85
CA GLU A 111 -3.67 -0.74 -15.74
C GLU A 111 -4.05 -0.38 -14.30
N ILE A 112 -4.49 -1.38 -13.54
CA ILE A 112 -4.89 -1.25 -12.13
C ILE A 112 -4.03 -2.18 -11.28
N PRO A 113 -3.40 -1.68 -10.21
CA PRO A 113 -2.68 -2.53 -9.27
C PRO A 113 -3.66 -3.32 -8.40
N PRO A 114 -3.47 -4.64 -8.22
CA PRO A 114 -4.25 -5.40 -7.26
C PRO A 114 -3.98 -4.94 -5.82
N ILE A 115 -4.95 -5.20 -4.95
CA ILE A 115 -4.78 -5.08 -3.50
C ILE A 115 -4.55 -6.48 -2.94
N ALA A 116 -3.45 -6.67 -2.22
CA ALA A 116 -3.14 -7.87 -1.48
C ALA A 116 -3.47 -7.68 0.01
N VAL A 117 -4.40 -8.49 0.52
CA VAL A 117 -4.80 -8.47 1.92
C VAL A 117 -4.07 -9.55 2.68
N LEU A 118 -3.30 -9.15 3.69
CA LEU A 118 -2.68 -10.05 4.65
C LEU A 118 -3.68 -10.40 5.75
N THR A 119 -3.95 -11.69 5.94
CA THR A 119 -4.82 -12.18 7.01
C THR A 119 -4.37 -13.54 7.52
N ARG A 120 -4.15 -13.67 8.82
CA ARG A 120 -3.85 -14.97 9.43
C ARG A 120 -5.05 -15.91 9.37
N SER A 121 -6.24 -15.42 9.73
CA SER A 121 -7.43 -16.26 9.91
C SER A 121 -8.25 -16.48 8.65
N GLY A 122 -7.92 -15.76 7.56
CA GLY A 122 -8.74 -15.77 6.35
C GLY A 122 -10.09 -15.08 6.53
N GLN A 123 -10.40 -14.50 7.69
CA GLN A 123 -11.71 -13.91 7.99
C GLN A 123 -11.83 -12.51 7.39
N LEU A 124 -12.71 -12.38 6.39
CA LEU A 124 -13.01 -11.15 5.67
C LEU A 124 -14.52 -11.09 5.46
N ASP A 125 -15.12 -9.92 5.56
CA ASP A 125 -16.54 -9.79 5.22
C ASP A 125 -16.74 -10.05 3.72
N ARG A 126 -17.65 -10.97 3.37
CA ARG A 126 -17.94 -11.32 1.97
C ARG A 126 -18.60 -10.17 1.24
N ASP A 127 -19.26 -9.26 1.96
CA ASP A 127 -19.93 -8.08 1.40
C ASP A 127 -19.02 -6.84 1.39
N ALA A 128 -17.74 -7.00 1.74
CA ALA A 128 -16.77 -5.92 1.73
C ALA A 128 -16.65 -5.27 0.35
N LYS A 129 -16.56 -3.93 0.32
CA LYS A 129 -16.35 -3.17 -0.94
C LYS A 129 -15.12 -3.62 -1.70
N LEU A 130 -14.10 -4.11 -1.02
CA LEU A 130 -12.87 -4.62 -1.63
C LEU A 130 -13.14 -5.78 -2.59
N LEU A 131 -14.17 -6.59 -2.33
CA LEU A 131 -14.53 -7.77 -3.12
C LEU A 131 -15.50 -7.45 -4.27
N HIS A 132 -16.29 -6.37 -4.15
CA HIS A 132 -17.37 -6.07 -5.11
C HIS A 132 -17.18 -4.77 -5.88
N ARG A 133 -16.44 -3.80 -5.34
CA ARG A 133 -16.12 -2.52 -5.97
C ARG A 133 -14.66 -2.50 -6.40
N THR A 134 -14.31 -3.43 -7.28
CA THR A 134 -12.95 -3.58 -7.81
C THR A 134 -13.00 -4.02 -9.27
N GLU A 135 -12.04 -3.58 -10.06
CA GLU A 135 -11.85 -4.04 -11.44
C GLU A 135 -10.94 -5.27 -11.52
N VAL A 136 -10.02 -5.39 -10.55
CA VAL A 136 -9.09 -6.52 -10.43
C VAL A 136 -9.43 -7.25 -9.12
N PRO A 137 -9.70 -8.57 -9.14
CA PRO A 137 -9.91 -9.32 -7.91
C PRO A 137 -8.73 -9.14 -6.94
N PRO A 138 -8.98 -8.89 -5.65
CA PRO A 138 -7.91 -8.76 -4.68
C PRO A 138 -7.24 -10.11 -4.44
N LEU A 139 -5.99 -10.06 -3.98
CA LEU A 139 -5.25 -11.22 -3.50
C LEU A 139 -5.49 -11.34 -1.99
N ILE A 140 -5.84 -12.53 -1.50
CA ILE A 140 -5.93 -12.82 -0.08
C ILE A 140 -4.77 -13.75 0.28
N LEU A 141 -3.78 -13.17 0.95
CA LEU A 141 -2.58 -13.87 1.40
C LEU A 141 -2.85 -14.36 2.83
N THR A 142 -2.99 -15.66 3.02
CA THR A 142 -3.40 -16.26 4.28
C THR A 142 -2.58 -17.47 4.68
N SER A 143 -2.85 -18.05 5.85
CA SER A 143 -2.10 -19.21 6.36
C SER A 143 -2.62 -20.52 5.74
N SER A 144 -1.81 -21.59 5.77
CA SER A 144 -2.26 -22.93 5.33
C SER A 144 -3.54 -23.37 6.04
N ASP A 145 -3.67 -23.07 7.33
CA ASP A 145 -4.85 -23.44 8.11
C ASP A 145 -6.15 -22.78 7.60
N ALA A 146 -6.03 -21.60 7.00
CA ALA A 146 -7.18 -20.80 6.57
C ALA A 146 -7.43 -20.84 5.07
N VAL A 147 -6.45 -21.23 4.24
CA VAL A 147 -6.50 -21.04 2.78
C VAL A 147 -7.69 -21.74 2.13
N ASP A 148 -7.95 -23.00 2.46
CA ASP A 148 -9.02 -23.78 1.81
C ASP A 148 -10.42 -23.32 2.23
N ALA A 149 -10.59 -22.99 3.52
CA ALA A 149 -11.83 -22.43 4.01
C ALA A 149 -12.11 -21.06 3.37
N THR A 150 -11.06 -20.24 3.20
CA THR A 150 -11.15 -18.92 2.56
C THR A 150 -11.49 -19.04 1.08
N ARG A 151 -10.88 -19.97 0.34
CA ARG A 151 -11.21 -20.29 -1.06
C ARG A 151 -12.68 -20.67 -1.21
N ARG A 152 -13.17 -21.60 -0.38
CA ARG A 152 -14.59 -22.00 -0.41
C ARG A 152 -15.52 -20.82 -0.11
N ARG A 153 -15.15 -19.96 0.82
CA ARG A 153 -15.99 -18.85 1.30
C ARG A 153 -16.02 -17.66 0.36
N LEU A 154 -14.92 -17.33 -0.31
CA LEU A 154 -14.82 -16.19 -1.24
C LEU A 154 -15.08 -16.58 -2.69
N GLY A 155 -14.81 -17.82 -3.08
CA GLY A 155 -14.99 -18.29 -4.46
C GLY A 155 -14.22 -17.42 -5.44
N SER A 156 -14.89 -16.95 -6.50
CA SER A 156 -14.29 -16.10 -7.53
C SER A 156 -14.16 -14.62 -7.14
N LEU A 157 -14.56 -14.23 -5.93
CA LEU A 157 -14.48 -12.83 -5.48
C LEU A 157 -13.05 -12.37 -5.22
N ALA A 158 -12.12 -13.31 -5.01
CA ALA A 158 -10.72 -13.02 -4.74
C ALA A 158 -9.85 -14.21 -5.12
N GLU A 159 -8.58 -13.95 -5.41
CA GLU A 159 -7.56 -14.99 -5.52
C GLU A 159 -6.97 -15.25 -4.14
N VAL A 160 -7.00 -16.51 -3.67
CA VAL A 160 -6.56 -16.85 -2.31
C VAL A 160 -5.29 -17.69 -2.38
N VAL A 161 -4.23 -17.19 -1.77
CA VAL A 161 -2.89 -17.76 -1.81
C VAL A 161 -2.44 -18.13 -0.40
N ASP A 162 -1.87 -19.33 -0.26
CA ASP A 162 -1.17 -19.73 0.95
C ASP A 162 0.17 -19.01 0.97
N ALA A 163 0.37 -18.19 1.99
CA ALA A 163 1.58 -17.42 2.23
C ALA A 163 2.22 -17.80 3.57
N SER A 164 1.95 -19.01 4.08
CA SER A 164 2.62 -19.54 5.26
C SER A 164 4.02 -20.07 4.95
N GLY A 165 4.89 -20.02 5.96
CA GLY A 165 6.22 -20.61 5.93
C GLY A 165 6.26 -21.92 6.72
N ALA A 166 7.26 -22.06 7.60
CA ALA A 166 7.33 -23.21 8.50
C ALA A 166 6.16 -23.28 9.52
N GLN A 167 5.51 -22.14 9.80
CA GLN A 167 4.35 -22.04 10.68
C GLN A 167 3.08 -21.98 9.86
N HIS A 168 2.30 -23.07 9.87
CA HIS A 168 1.08 -23.24 9.07
C HIS A 168 -0.08 -22.34 9.50
N ASP A 169 -0.05 -21.83 10.74
CA ASP A 169 -1.09 -20.99 11.34
C ASP A 169 -0.78 -19.49 11.20
N SER A 170 0.28 -19.11 10.47
CA SER A 170 0.75 -17.74 10.31
C SER A 170 1.06 -17.39 8.86
N VAL A 171 1.14 -16.09 8.57
CA VAL A 171 1.60 -15.58 7.27
C VAL A 171 3.08 -15.24 7.38
N ASP A 172 3.91 -15.84 6.52
CA ASP A 172 5.31 -15.48 6.36
C ASP A 172 5.42 -14.30 5.39
N LEU A 173 5.82 -13.13 5.91
CA LEU A 173 5.92 -11.91 5.12
C LEU A 173 6.97 -11.99 4.00
N ARG A 174 8.02 -12.80 4.15
CA ARG A 174 9.02 -12.95 3.08
C ARG A 174 8.45 -13.74 1.92
N LEU A 175 7.69 -14.80 2.20
CA LEU A 175 6.99 -15.55 1.15
C LEU A 175 5.89 -14.70 0.54
N ALA A 176 5.08 -14.02 1.35
CA ALA A 176 4.01 -13.15 0.88
C ALA A 176 4.48 -12.06 -0.10
N LEU A 177 5.71 -11.56 0.05
CA LEU A 177 6.31 -10.54 -0.81
C LEU A 177 7.08 -11.10 -2.01
N GLY A 178 7.34 -12.42 -2.04
CA GLY A 178 8.05 -13.11 -3.11
C GLY A 178 7.16 -13.89 -4.08
N LEU A 179 5.84 -13.88 -3.86
CA LEU A 179 4.82 -14.42 -4.77
C LEU A 179 4.65 -13.51 -6.00
#